data_AF-A0A7L8AC82-F1
#
_entry.id   AF-A0A7L8AC82-F1
#
_cell.length_a   1.000
_cell.length_b   1.000
_cell.length_c   1.000
_cell.angle_alpha   90.00
_cell.angle_beta   90.00
_cell.angle_gamma   90.00
#
_symmetry.space_group_name_H-M   'P 1'
#
loop_
_entity.id
_entity.type
_entity.pdbx_description
1 polymer ?
#
loop_
_entity_poly.entity_id
_entity_poly.type
_entity_poly.pdbx_seq_one_letter_code
_entity_poly.pdbx_strand_id
1 'polypeptide(L)'
;MKSNKILSILIAAIALIGAFLFIRIFMEDAEMIKTDAALQNKVISPMIYYSTFLLYAAVIIAVVLSLWSLIRNPQNLKKTLLGLGVLGVFLIVAYFMSDSNAVLDTQGVVLEGGEAGTTSNKWVGTGIWYSIILGGIASLFFVYDLLKGLIKS
;
A
#
# COMPACT_ATOMS: atom_id res chain seq x y z
N MET A 1 20.93 -0.68 26.69
CA MET A 1 20.47 0.58 27.34
C MET A 1 21.01 1.88 26.71
N LYS A 2 22.12 1.91 25.93
CA LYS A 2 22.63 3.15 25.30
C LYS A 2 21.87 3.60 24.04
N SER A 3 21.28 2.68 23.26
CA SER A 3 20.59 3.01 21.99
C SER A 3 19.27 3.78 22.16
N ASN A 4 18.64 3.73 23.34
CA ASN A 4 17.34 4.37 23.54
C ASN A 4 17.42 5.90 23.64
N LYS A 5 18.52 6.44 24.20
CA LYS A 5 18.67 7.89 24.40
C LYS A 5 18.71 8.67 23.09
N ILE A 6 19.42 8.15 22.08
CA ILE A 6 19.57 8.80 20.78
C ILE A 6 18.22 8.86 20.05
N LEU A 7 17.47 7.75 20.08
CA LEU A 7 16.13 7.70 19.49
C LEU A 7 15.16 8.66 20.20
N SER A 8 15.18 8.71 21.54
CA SER A 8 14.34 9.64 22.29
C SER A 8 14.66 11.10 21.98
N ILE A 9 15.95 11.46 21.85
CA ILE A 9 16.37 12.82 21.47
C ILE A 9 15.87 13.17 20.06
N LEU A 10 15.98 12.23 19.12
CA LEU A 10 15.49 12.43 17.76
C LEU A 10 13.97 12.63 17.71
N ILE A 11 13.21 11.81 18.42
CA ILE A 11 11.75 11.95 18.54
C ILE A 11 11.39 13.30 19.17
N ALA A 12 12.10 13.70 20.24
CA ALA A 12 11.87 14.99 20.89
C ALA A 12 12.15 16.16 19.93
N ALA A 13 13.22 16.11 19.13
CA ALA A 13 13.51 17.13 18.13
C ALA A 13 12.40 17.25 17.07
N ILE A 14 11.92 16.11 16.56
CA ILE A 14 10.82 16.07 15.58
C ILE A 14 9.54 16.67 16.18
N ALA A 15 9.22 16.31 17.42
CA ALA A 15 8.05 16.81 18.13
C ALA A 15 8.14 18.32 18.39
N LEU A 16 9.31 18.81 18.82
CA LEU A 16 9.53 20.23 19.09
C LEU A 16 9.43 21.09 17.82
N ILE A 17 10.00 20.64 16.70
CA ILE A 17 9.89 21.36 15.42
C ILE A 17 8.43 21.40 14.96
N GLY A 18 7.72 20.28 15.04
CA GLY A 18 6.30 20.21 14.70
C GLY A 18 5.45 21.14 15.58
N ALA A 19 5.66 21.10 16.90
CA ALA A 19 4.97 21.97 17.85
C ALA A 19 5.25 23.45 17.59
N PHE A 20 6.51 23.81 17.31
CA PHE A 20 6.89 25.17 16.96
C PHE A 20 6.17 25.66 15.69
N LEU A 21 6.18 24.87 14.62
CA LEU A 21 5.50 25.22 13.35
C LEU A 21 3.98 25.33 13.55
N PHE A 22 3.40 24.47 14.38
CA PHE A 22 1.98 24.49 14.69
C PHE A 22 1.58 25.74 15.50
N ILE A 23 2.33 26.07 16.57
CA ILE A 23 2.10 27.28 17.37
C ILE A 23 2.22 28.52 16.49
N ARG A 24 3.18 28.54 15.56
CA ARG A 24 3.35 29.64 14.61
C ARG A 24 2.12 29.87 13.72
N ILE A 25 1.42 28.82 13.31
CA ILE A 25 0.14 28.94 12.58
C ILE A 25 -0.96 29.45 13.51
N PHE A 26 -1.02 28.93 14.74
CA PHE A 26 -2.04 29.29 15.72
C PHE A 26 -1.96 30.73 16.24
N MET A 27 -0.78 31.34 16.20
CA MET A 27 -0.57 32.73 16.62
C MET A 27 -0.95 33.76 15.55
N GLU A 28 -1.18 33.34 14.31
CA GLU A 28 -1.49 34.22 13.20
C GLU A 28 -3.02 34.35 13.01
N ASP A 29 -3.48 35.49 12.49
CA ASP A 29 -4.91 35.72 12.28
C ASP A 29 -5.47 34.85 11.13
N ALA A 30 -6.55 34.13 11.40
CA ALA A 30 -7.15 33.19 10.45
C ALA A 30 -7.77 33.85 9.22
N GLU A 31 -8.23 35.09 9.30
CA GLU A 31 -8.73 35.85 8.14
C GLU A 31 -7.59 36.37 7.27
N MET A 32 -6.52 36.83 7.90
CA MET A 32 -5.30 37.27 7.20
C MET A 32 -4.65 36.11 6.42
N ILE A 33 -4.58 34.92 7.02
CA ILE A 33 -4.03 33.72 6.37
C ILE A 33 -4.82 33.30 5.12
N LYS A 34 -6.14 33.57 5.07
CA LYS A 34 -6.99 33.21 3.92
C LYS A 34 -6.89 34.20 2.77
N THR A 35 -6.60 35.45 3.09
CA THR A 35 -6.66 36.58 2.16
C THR A 35 -5.29 36.96 1.60
N ASP A 36 -4.22 36.72 2.36
CA ASP A 36 -2.84 36.99 1.94
C ASP A 36 -2.09 35.70 1.58
N ALA A 37 -1.88 35.48 0.29
CA ALA A 37 -1.15 34.33 -0.24
C ALA A 37 0.34 34.31 0.18
N ALA A 38 0.97 35.46 0.40
CA ALA A 38 2.37 35.53 0.85
C ALA A 38 2.48 35.12 2.33
N LEU A 39 1.54 35.58 3.16
CA LEU A 39 1.46 35.18 4.57
C LEU A 39 1.15 33.69 4.71
N GLN A 40 0.18 33.18 3.95
CA GLN A 40 -0.19 31.78 3.91
C GLN A 40 1.02 30.89 3.57
N ASN A 41 1.76 31.24 2.52
CA ASN A 41 2.95 30.50 2.10
C ASN A 41 4.08 30.57 3.15
N LYS A 42 4.19 31.67 3.87
CA LYS A 42 5.21 31.85 4.91
C LYS A 42 4.92 31.06 6.18
N VAL A 43 3.64 30.84 6.51
CA VAL A 43 3.20 30.29 7.80
C VAL A 43 2.71 28.85 7.68
N ILE A 44 1.90 28.52 6.67
CA ILE A 44 1.32 27.17 6.49
C ILE A 44 2.28 26.24 5.74
N SER A 45 2.84 26.68 4.61
CA SER A 45 3.63 25.81 3.73
C SER A 45 4.79 25.10 4.45
N PRO A 46 5.53 25.74 5.38
CA PRO A 46 6.55 25.04 6.17
C PRO A 46 6.02 23.83 6.95
N MET A 47 4.80 23.90 7.51
CA MET A 47 4.18 22.76 8.20
C MET A 47 3.83 21.65 7.21
N ILE A 48 3.24 22.00 6.06
CA ILE A 48 2.89 21.01 5.02
C ILE A 48 4.15 20.28 4.51
N TYR A 49 5.20 21.02 4.17
CA TYR A 49 6.46 20.42 3.73
C TYR A 49 7.08 19.54 4.81
N TYR A 50 7.07 19.99 6.07
CA TYR A 50 7.59 19.22 7.19
C TYR A 50 6.82 17.91 7.41
N SER A 51 5.48 17.96 7.44
CA SER A 51 4.64 16.77 7.59
C SER A 51 4.77 15.81 6.40
N THR A 52 4.82 16.34 5.18
CA THR A 52 5.00 15.53 3.97
C THR A 52 6.37 14.85 3.95
N PHE A 53 7.41 15.57 4.36
CA PHE A 53 8.75 15.01 4.52
C PHE A 53 8.78 13.89 5.57
N LEU A 54 8.15 14.09 6.73
CA LEU A 54 8.05 13.06 7.77
C LEU A 54 7.27 11.83 7.28
N LEU A 55 6.21 12.02 6.50
CA LEU A 55 5.47 10.92 5.89
C LEU A 55 6.37 10.11 4.96
N TYR A 56 7.08 10.76 4.03
CA TYR A 56 8.01 10.07 3.14
C TYR A 56 9.13 9.37 3.91
N ALA A 57 9.71 10.04 4.92
CA ALA A 57 10.73 9.43 5.77
C ALA A 57 10.20 8.19 6.49
N ALA A 58 8.99 8.25 7.06
CA ALA A 58 8.37 7.12 7.73
C ALA A 58 8.11 5.94 6.78
N VAL A 59 7.56 6.20 5.60
CA VAL A 59 7.33 5.17 4.56
C VAL A 59 8.65 4.54 4.14
N ILE A 60 9.66 5.35 3.82
CA ILE A 60 10.98 4.86 3.41
C ILE A 60 11.62 4.01 4.51
N ILE A 61 11.64 4.51 5.75
CA ILE A 61 12.21 3.78 6.89
C ILE A 61 11.46 2.47 7.11
N ALA A 62 10.13 2.48 7.07
CA ALA A 62 9.32 1.27 7.25
C ALA A 62 9.62 0.23 6.16
N VAL A 63 9.67 0.64 4.89
CA VAL A 63 9.98 -0.25 3.77
C VAL A 63 11.41 -0.78 3.88
N VAL A 64 12.39 0.09 4.10
CA VAL A 64 13.80 -0.31 4.20
C VAL A 64 14.02 -1.25 5.38
N LEU A 65 13.48 -0.94 6.56
CA LEU A 65 13.61 -1.81 7.73
C LEU A 65 12.87 -3.13 7.55
N SER A 66 11.71 -3.13 6.90
CA SER A 66 10.96 -4.36 6.57
C SER A 66 11.78 -5.27 5.67
N LEU A 67 12.32 -4.73 4.57
CA LEU A 67 13.17 -5.48 3.63
C LEU A 67 14.48 -5.94 4.30
N TRP A 68 15.11 -5.06 5.08
CA TRP A 68 16.33 -5.39 5.81
C TRP A 68 16.11 -6.51 6.84
N SER A 69 15.00 -6.44 7.58
CA SER A 69 14.59 -7.46 8.54
C SER A 69 14.33 -8.81 7.86
N LEU A 70 13.71 -8.78 6.68
CA LEU A 70 13.47 -9.97 5.88
C LEU A 70 14.78 -10.62 5.42
N ILE A 71 15.70 -9.83 4.84
CA ILE A 71 17.00 -10.33 4.35
C ILE A 71 17.85 -10.91 5.50
N ARG A 72 17.84 -10.26 6.66
CA ARG A 72 18.60 -10.72 7.83
C ARG A 72 18.00 -11.97 8.48
N ASN A 73 16.73 -12.25 8.23
CA ASN A 73 16.06 -13.44 8.72
C ASN A 73 15.82 -14.45 7.58
N PRO A 74 16.78 -15.34 7.29
CA PRO A 74 16.70 -16.25 6.14
C PRO A 74 15.52 -17.22 6.21
N GLN A 75 14.99 -17.52 7.41
CA GLN A 75 13.80 -18.34 7.54
C GLN A 75 12.55 -17.61 7.06
N ASN A 76 12.38 -16.34 7.47
CA ASN A 76 11.25 -15.51 7.04
C ASN A 76 11.35 -15.17 5.55
N LEU A 77 12.57 -14.92 5.05
CA LEU A 77 12.81 -14.69 3.63
C LEU A 77 12.36 -15.90 2.80
N LYS A 78 12.79 -17.12 3.17
CA LYS A 78 12.36 -18.34 2.47
C LYS A 78 10.84 -18.50 2.47
N LYS A 79 10.17 -18.31 3.61
CA LYS A 79 8.70 -18.39 3.69
C LYS A 79 8.02 -17.36 2.80
N THR A 80 8.53 -16.13 2.78
CA THR A 80 7.98 -15.05 1.96
C THR A 80 8.20 -15.32 0.47
N LEU A 81 9.39 -15.76 0.08
CA LEU A 81 9.71 -16.14 -1.31
C LEU A 81 8.89 -17.35 -1.77
N LEU A 82 8.67 -18.35 -0.90
CA LEU A 82 7.78 -19.47 -1.21
C LEU A 82 6.35 -18.99 -1.39
N GLY A 83 5.85 -18.10 -0.52
CA GLY A 83 4.53 -17.48 -0.66
C GLY A 83 4.39 -16.72 -1.99
N LEU A 84 5.36 -15.87 -2.31
CA LEU A 84 5.41 -15.15 -3.59
C LEU A 84 5.53 -16.10 -4.78
N GLY A 85 6.27 -17.20 -4.65
CA GLY A 85 6.38 -18.24 -5.67
C GLY A 85 5.03 -18.90 -5.95
N VAL A 86 4.30 -19.29 -4.90
CA VAL A 86 2.95 -19.86 -5.04
C VAL A 86 1.99 -18.85 -5.67
N LEU A 87 2.01 -17.60 -5.22
CA LEU A 87 1.23 -16.51 -5.82
C LEU A 87 1.59 -16.29 -7.30
N GLY A 88 2.87 -16.40 -7.65
CA GLY A 88 3.36 -16.33 -9.03
C GLY A 88 2.89 -17.50 -9.88
N VAL A 89 2.89 -18.73 -9.33
CA VAL A 89 2.34 -19.90 -10.03
C VAL A 89 0.86 -19.70 -10.33
N PHE A 90 0.07 -19.23 -9.38
CA PHE A 90 -1.34 -18.91 -9.62
C PHE A 90 -1.52 -17.80 -10.65
N LEU A 91 -0.65 -16.79 -10.66
CA LEU A 91 -0.69 -15.74 -11.68
C LEU A 91 -0.42 -16.29 -13.08
N ILE A 92 0.56 -17.20 -13.21
CA ILE A 92 0.87 -17.87 -14.48
C ILE A 92 -0.33 -18.72 -14.94
N VAL A 93 -0.92 -19.51 -14.04
CA VAL A 93 -2.11 -20.31 -14.36
C VAL A 93 -3.27 -19.40 -14.80
N ALA A 94 -3.53 -18.32 -14.06
CA ALA A 94 -4.55 -17.34 -14.41
C ALA A 94 -4.28 -16.70 -15.78
N TYR A 95 -3.02 -16.44 -16.11
CA TYR A 95 -2.63 -15.88 -17.41
C TYR A 95 -2.94 -16.85 -18.55
N PHE A 96 -2.67 -18.15 -18.37
CA PHE A 96 -3.00 -19.17 -19.36
C PHE A 96 -4.52 -19.39 -19.49
N MET A 97 -5.28 -19.29 -18.39
CA MET A 97 -6.74 -19.41 -18.40
C MET A 97 -7.44 -18.18 -18.98
N SER A 98 -6.83 -17.00 -18.89
CA SER A 98 -7.39 -15.79 -19.47
C SER A 98 -7.49 -15.89 -20.98
N ASP A 99 -8.60 -15.46 -21.54
CA ASP A 99 -8.72 -15.21 -22.97
C ASP A 99 -8.28 -13.77 -23.30
N SER A 100 -8.04 -13.48 -24.58
CA SER A 100 -7.87 -12.14 -25.16
C SER A 100 -8.97 -11.82 -26.17
N ASN A 101 -10.10 -12.54 -26.17
CA ASN A 101 -11.26 -12.23 -27.02
C ASN A 101 -11.82 -10.84 -26.75
N ALA A 102 -12.46 -10.24 -27.77
CA ALA A 102 -13.07 -8.92 -27.63
C ALA A 102 -14.10 -8.91 -26.49
N VAL A 103 -13.94 -7.97 -25.56
CA VAL A 103 -14.89 -7.73 -24.47
C VAL A 103 -15.91 -6.72 -24.95
N LEU A 104 -17.16 -7.14 -24.98
CA LEU A 104 -18.28 -6.34 -25.46
C LEU A 104 -19.09 -5.80 -24.28
N ASP A 105 -19.58 -4.57 -24.42
CA ASP A 105 -20.63 -4.03 -23.56
C ASP A 105 -21.99 -4.72 -23.86
N THR A 106 -22.97 -4.46 -23.02
CA THR A 106 -24.38 -4.81 -23.14
C THR A 106 -25.02 -4.43 -24.48
N GLN A 107 -24.45 -3.45 -25.19
CA GLN A 107 -24.88 -3.03 -26.53
C GLN A 107 -24.09 -3.68 -27.68
N GLY A 108 -23.17 -4.61 -27.38
CA GLY A 108 -22.34 -5.30 -28.37
C GLY A 108 -21.15 -4.47 -28.88
N VAL A 109 -20.86 -3.32 -28.28
CA VAL A 109 -19.72 -2.46 -28.63
C VAL A 109 -18.49 -2.90 -27.87
N VAL A 110 -17.34 -2.95 -28.54
CA VAL A 110 -16.05 -3.29 -27.90
C VAL A 110 -15.68 -2.23 -26.87
N LEU A 111 -15.37 -2.65 -25.66
CA LEU A 111 -14.91 -1.76 -24.59
C LEU A 111 -13.49 -1.23 -24.91
N GLU A 112 -13.22 0.01 -24.53
CA GLU A 112 -11.89 0.61 -24.65
C GLU A 112 -10.86 -0.21 -23.86
N GLY A 113 -9.81 -0.69 -24.53
CA GLY A 113 -8.82 -1.61 -23.95
C GLY A 113 -9.28 -3.07 -23.84
N GLY A 114 -10.52 -3.36 -24.26
CA GLY A 114 -11.10 -4.70 -24.36
C GLY A 114 -11.06 -5.28 -25.78
N GLU A 115 -10.30 -4.66 -26.69
CA GLU A 115 -10.19 -5.15 -28.06
C GLU A 115 -9.51 -6.52 -28.11
N ALA A 116 -9.86 -7.32 -29.12
CA ALA A 116 -9.30 -8.65 -29.27
C ALA A 116 -7.77 -8.57 -29.45
N GLY A 117 -7.04 -9.37 -28.67
CA GLY A 117 -5.58 -9.46 -28.76
C GLY A 117 -4.80 -8.33 -28.08
N THR A 118 -5.45 -7.36 -27.42
CA THR A 118 -4.71 -6.32 -26.69
C THR A 118 -4.12 -6.85 -25.40
N THR A 119 -2.96 -6.31 -25.03
CA THR A 119 -2.27 -6.66 -23.79
C THR A 119 -3.11 -6.28 -22.57
N SER A 120 -3.82 -5.15 -22.62
CA SER A 120 -4.70 -4.69 -21.54
C SER A 120 -5.80 -5.72 -21.25
N ASN A 121 -6.52 -6.16 -22.29
CA ASN A 121 -7.57 -7.17 -22.19
C ASN A 121 -7.05 -8.47 -21.54
N LYS A 122 -5.92 -8.99 -22.00
CA LYS A 122 -5.30 -10.20 -21.46
C LYS A 122 -4.93 -10.07 -19.98
N TRP A 123 -4.39 -8.94 -19.54
CA TRP A 123 -4.02 -8.73 -18.13
C TRP A 123 -5.23 -8.51 -17.24
N VAL A 124 -6.29 -7.86 -17.74
CA VAL A 124 -7.56 -7.74 -17.02
C VAL A 124 -8.18 -9.12 -16.81
N GLY A 125 -8.29 -9.95 -17.87
CA GLY A 125 -8.79 -11.32 -17.75
C GLY A 125 -7.91 -12.19 -16.83
N THR A 126 -6.60 -12.00 -16.87
CA THR A 126 -5.65 -12.63 -15.93
C THR A 126 -5.96 -12.22 -14.50
N GLY A 127 -6.20 -10.94 -14.24
CA GLY A 127 -6.57 -10.42 -12.92
C GLY A 127 -7.87 -11.03 -12.41
N ILE A 128 -8.89 -11.15 -13.26
CA ILE A 128 -10.17 -11.78 -12.93
C ILE A 128 -9.96 -13.24 -12.53
N TRP A 129 -9.29 -14.03 -13.37
CA TRP A 129 -9.01 -15.44 -13.07
C TRP A 129 -8.15 -15.60 -11.81
N TYR A 130 -7.17 -14.72 -11.64
CA TYR A 130 -6.32 -14.72 -10.45
C TYR A 130 -7.14 -14.48 -9.18
N SER A 131 -8.05 -13.50 -9.19
CA SER A 131 -8.97 -13.25 -8.07
C SER A 131 -9.94 -14.41 -7.84
N ILE A 132 -10.48 -15.04 -8.90
CA ILE A 132 -11.37 -16.21 -8.77
C ILE A 132 -10.63 -17.39 -8.13
N ILE A 133 -9.41 -17.69 -8.59
CA ILE A 133 -8.58 -18.77 -8.05
C ILE A 133 -8.28 -18.52 -6.57
N LEU A 134 -7.78 -17.33 -6.23
CA LEU A 134 -7.45 -16.98 -4.85
C LEU A 134 -8.69 -16.97 -3.95
N GLY A 135 -9.80 -16.40 -4.43
CA GLY A 135 -11.07 -16.36 -3.72
C GLY A 135 -11.63 -17.75 -3.48
N GLY A 136 -11.63 -18.62 -4.50
CA GLY A 136 -12.08 -20.00 -4.38
C GLY A 136 -11.26 -20.81 -3.38
N ILE A 137 -9.92 -20.70 -3.44
CA ILE A 137 -9.02 -21.35 -2.46
C ILE A 137 -9.30 -20.82 -1.05
N ALA A 138 -9.40 -19.50 -0.88
CA ALA A 138 -9.68 -18.89 0.42
C ALA A 138 -11.03 -19.36 1.00
N SER A 139 -12.09 -19.41 0.19
CA SER A 139 -13.39 -19.90 0.61
C SER A 139 -13.36 -21.37 1.04
N LEU A 140 -12.63 -22.23 0.30
CA LEU A 140 -12.49 -23.64 0.66
C LEU A 140 -11.77 -23.83 2.00
N PHE A 141 -10.65 -23.14 2.21
CA PHE A 141 -9.92 -23.19 3.48
C PHE A 141 -10.76 -22.64 4.65
N PHE A 142 -11.50 -21.56 4.41
CA PHE A 142 -12.39 -20.98 5.40
C PHE A 142 -13.47 -21.98 5.86
N VAL A 143 -14.15 -22.64 4.92
CA VAL A 143 -15.17 -23.66 5.24
C VAL A 143 -14.53 -24.85 5.98
N TYR A 144 -13.37 -25.32 5.52
CA TYR A 144 -12.66 -26.41 6.17
C TYR A 144 -12.28 -26.08 7.62
N ASP A 145 -11.73 -24.91 7.86
CA ASP A 145 -11.33 -24.46 9.19
C ASP A 145 -12.54 -24.29 10.11
N LEU A 146 -13.67 -23.81 9.58
CA LEU A 146 -14.93 -23.68 10.33
C LEU A 146 -15.46 -25.05 10.77
N LEU A 147 -15.54 -26.04 9.86
CA LEU A 147 -15.98 -27.40 10.19
C LEU A 147 -15.06 -28.07 11.21
N LYS A 148 -13.75 -27.93 11.04
CA LYS A 148 -12.76 -28.47 11.96
C LYS A 148 -12.86 -27.81 13.34
N GLY A 149 -13.12 -26.51 13.38
CA GLY A 149 -13.36 -25.76 14.62
C GLY A 149 -14.60 -26.26 15.36
N LEU A 150 -15.69 -26.56 14.64
CA LEU A 150 -16.92 -27.09 15.23
C LEU A 150 -16.75 -28.51 15.80
N ILE A 151 -15.99 -29.38 15.13
CA ILE A 151 -15.77 -30.77 15.58
C ILE A 151 -14.83 -30.84 16.80
N LYS A 152 -13.96 -29.83 16.97
CA LYS A 152 -12.97 -29.79 18.05
C LYS A 152 -13.44 -29.02 19.29
N SER A 153 -14.66 -28.49 19.26
CA SER A 153 -15.37 -27.88 20.39
C SER A 153 -16.25 -28.90 21.10
#